data_AF-A0A345WR95-F1
#
_entry.id   AF-A0A345WR95-F1
#
_cell.length_a   1.000
_cell.length_b   1.000
_cell.length_c   1.000
_cell.angle_alpha   90.00
_cell.angle_beta   90.00
_cell.angle_gamma   90.00
#
_symmetry.space_group_name_H-M   'P 1'
#
loop_
_entity.id
_entity.type
_entity.pdbx_description
1 polymer ?
#
loop_
_entity_poly.entity_id
_entity_poly.type
_entity_poly.pdbx_seq_one_letter_code
_entity_poly.pdbx_strand_id
1 'polypeptide(L)'
;MNAADVFTTLDILLQPDPSRTVIRPFDFGYPDAFAGDRPTRVQQVASRLMALDEDMRTRMLGLLHEAMRKRHRNVDDAFLRRYAEMKDRLDVGEVSDVRDRLLLGAYFSQEYAFESAALFNPSIVRAPDERGDVGSVRFVLSLRGIGEGHISSVTFRTGTWDGDRGLVIDPASDQGVPPQIESDDEGGWVKLHSPDSRDISETVIFPTLPSQRQGVEDMRLVNFTDHDGVESVLGTYTAFDGRDTRCELLRGIDERTYEMRPLLGAMAGYKGMALFPRRIDGQFVMLGRQDNEQIWLLRSDDLYTWETGAPIMAPRYPWEFVQIGNCGSPLEIDEGWLVFTHGVGMVRGYCVGACLLDKADPSKVLARTPSPLLFPSAEQRGGYVPNVTYSCGALLHGRSILLPYAVGDEHTAFAVGKVDDLLSVMAPQ
;
A
#
# COMPACT_ATOMS: atom_id res chain seq x y z
N MET A 1 11.30 -15.63 29.09
CA MET A 1 10.64 -14.40 28.65
C MET A 1 9.20 -14.74 28.28
N ASN A 2 8.22 -13.86 28.48
CA ASN A 2 6.88 -14.08 27.94
C ASN A 2 6.79 -13.50 26.53
N ALA A 3 5.91 -14.02 25.67
CA ALA A 3 5.75 -13.53 24.30
C ALA A 3 5.46 -12.03 24.22
N ALA A 4 4.66 -11.51 25.16
CA ALA A 4 4.31 -10.08 25.24
C ALA A 4 5.50 -9.17 25.63
N ASP A 5 6.59 -9.73 26.14
CA ASP A 5 7.79 -8.98 26.55
C ASP A 5 8.86 -8.92 25.44
N VAL A 6 8.67 -9.64 24.32
CA VAL A 6 9.65 -9.73 23.21
C VAL A 6 9.82 -8.41 22.49
N PHE A 7 8.74 -7.62 22.41
CA PHE A 7 8.71 -6.35 21.68
C PHE A 7 8.53 -5.18 22.63
N THR A 8 9.35 -4.15 22.46
CA THR A 8 9.15 -2.85 23.08
C THR A 8 8.51 -1.91 22.08
N THR A 9 7.31 -1.40 22.37
CA THR A 9 6.66 -0.35 21.59
C THR A 9 7.42 0.97 21.70
N LEU A 10 7.58 1.67 20.58
CA LEU A 10 8.18 3.00 20.51
C LEU A 10 7.10 4.07 20.62
N ASP A 11 7.45 5.23 21.19
CA ASP A 11 6.57 6.41 21.26
C ASP A 11 6.61 7.19 19.93
N ILE A 12 6.29 6.49 18.83
CA ILE A 12 6.24 7.01 17.48
C ILE A 12 4.95 6.50 16.84
N LEU A 13 4.15 7.43 16.33
CA LEU A 13 2.85 7.15 15.73
C LEU A 13 2.71 7.89 14.41
N LEU A 14 2.31 7.17 13.36
CA LEU A 14 1.87 7.79 12.11
C LEU A 14 0.35 7.86 12.12
N GLN A 15 -0.15 9.10 12.14
CA GLN A 15 -1.57 9.41 12.13
C GLN A 15 -2.04 9.81 10.73
N PRO A 16 -3.34 9.69 10.44
CA PRO A 16 -3.95 10.29 9.26
C PRO A 16 -3.66 11.79 9.18
N ASP A 17 -3.37 12.29 7.99
CA ASP A 17 -3.12 13.72 7.73
C ASP A 17 -4.08 14.23 6.64
N PRO A 18 -5.16 14.93 7.02
CA PRO A 18 -6.12 15.47 6.05
C PRO A 18 -5.56 16.64 5.25
N SER A 19 -4.39 17.19 5.61
CA SER A 19 -3.76 18.29 4.86
C SER A 19 -3.02 17.80 3.62
N ARG A 20 -2.68 16.50 3.55
CA ARG A 20 -2.04 15.89 2.39
C ARG A 20 -3.06 15.58 1.33
N THR A 21 -3.07 16.40 0.29
CA THR A 21 -4.05 16.33 -0.80
C THR A 21 -3.39 16.08 -2.15
N VAL A 22 -4.20 15.62 -3.10
CA VAL A 22 -3.82 15.41 -4.49
C VAL A 22 -4.91 15.95 -5.41
N ILE A 23 -4.54 16.40 -6.61
CA ILE A 23 -5.51 16.75 -7.65
C ILE A 23 -5.81 15.51 -8.49
N ARG A 24 -7.09 15.16 -8.61
CA ARG A 24 -7.55 14.02 -9.41
C ARG A 24 -8.75 14.38 -10.29
N PRO A 25 -9.06 13.57 -11.31
CA PRO A 25 -10.29 13.71 -12.09
C PRO A 25 -11.54 13.82 -11.20
N PHE A 26 -12.41 14.77 -11.53
CA PHE A 26 -13.75 14.89 -10.97
C PHE A 26 -14.76 14.65 -12.08
N ASP A 27 -15.45 13.52 -12.02
CA ASP A 27 -16.48 13.15 -12.98
C ASP A 27 -17.86 13.33 -12.37
N PHE A 28 -18.75 13.92 -13.15
CA PHE A 28 -20.12 14.11 -12.75
C PHE A 28 -21.07 14.14 -13.94
N GLY A 29 -22.30 13.68 -13.70
CA GLY A 29 -23.34 13.61 -14.70
C GLY A 29 -24.71 13.91 -14.13
N TYR A 30 -25.70 13.82 -14.99
CA TYR A 30 -27.07 13.65 -14.54
C TYR A 30 -27.32 12.18 -14.21
N PRO A 31 -28.19 11.85 -13.23
CA PRO A 31 -28.68 10.48 -13.11
C PRO A 31 -29.35 10.05 -14.43
N ASP A 32 -29.29 8.77 -14.77
CA ASP A 32 -29.74 8.25 -16.07
C ASP A 32 -31.17 8.68 -16.43
N ALA A 33 -32.08 8.69 -15.44
CA ALA A 33 -33.47 9.14 -15.60
C ALA A 33 -33.62 10.61 -16.06
N PHE A 34 -32.55 11.41 -15.94
CA PHE A 34 -32.51 12.83 -16.32
C PHE A 34 -31.45 13.13 -17.39
N ALA A 35 -30.79 12.09 -17.95
CA ALA A 35 -29.76 12.26 -18.98
C ALA A 35 -30.40 12.70 -20.31
N GLY A 36 -31.46 12.02 -20.76
CA GLY A 36 -32.31 12.40 -21.90
C GLY A 36 -31.55 12.86 -23.16
N ASP A 37 -32.21 13.66 -24.00
CA ASP A 37 -31.63 14.23 -25.23
C ASP A 37 -30.98 15.61 -25.02
N ARG A 38 -30.68 15.97 -23.76
CA ARG A 38 -30.13 17.29 -23.44
C ARG A 38 -28.59 17.26 -23.40
N PRO A 39 -27.92 18.43 -23.53
CA PRO A 39 -26.48 18.48 -23.35
C PRO A 39 -26.08 17.96 -21.97
N THR A 40 -24.98 17.23 -21.92
CA THR A 40 -24.45 16.62 -20.70
C THR A 40 -24.15 17.68 -19.64
N ARG A 41 -24.09 17.27 -18.36
CA ARG A 41 -23.74 18.20 -17.28
C ARG A 41 -22.33 18.79 -17.46
N VAL A 42 -21.43 18.03 -18.08
CA VAL A 42 -20.08 18.48 -18.47
C VAL A 42 -20.16 19.64 -19.47
N GLN A 43 -20.87 19.44 -20.59
CA GLN A 43 -21.07 20.48 -21.61
C GLN A 43 -21.74 21.73 -21.02
N GLN A 44 -22.77 21.55 -20.21
CA GLN A 44 -23.50 22.66 -19.57
C GLN A 44 -22.61 23.51 -18.65
N VAL A 45 -21.70 22.89 -17.90
CA VAL A 45 -20.74 23.63 -17.05
C VAL A 45 -19.74 24.39 -17.92
N ALA A 46 -19.21 23.76 -18.96
CA ALA A 46 -18.26 24.38 -19.88
C ALA A 46 -18.88 25.60 -20.59
N SER A 47 -20.10 25.46 -21.12
CA SER A 47 -20.83 26.56 -21.78
C SER A 47 -21.08 27.74 -20.84
N ARG A 48 -21.43 27.49 -19.57
CA ARG A 48 -21.63 28.55 -18.57
C ARG A 48 -20.34 29.32 -18.28
N LEU A 49 -19.22 28.62 -18.17
CA LEU A 49 -17.91 29.25 -17.96
C LEU A 49 -17.53 30.13 -19.16
N MET A 50 -17.73 29.63 -20.39
CA MET A 50 -17.42 30.38 -21.61
C MET A 50 -18.35 31.57 -21.84
N ALA A 51 -19.56 31.56 -21.29
CA ALA A 51 -20.51 32.67 -21.36
C ALA A 51 -20.20 33.84 -20.40
N LEU A 52 -19.27 33.68 -19.45
CA LEU A 52 -18.86 34.76 -18.55
C LEU A 52 -18.08 35.86 -19.29
N ASP A 53 -17.98 37.04 -18.69
CA ASP A 53 -17.05 38.06 -19.15
C ASP A 53 -15.59 37.71 -18.77
N GLU A 54 -14.65 38.36 -19.46
CA GLU A 54 -13.22 38.12 -19.27
C GLU A 54 -12.72 38.49 -17.86
N ASP A 55 -13.24 39.58 -17.31
CA ASP A 55 -12.88 40.08 -15.98
C ASP A 55 -13.27 39.06 -14.89
N MET A 56 -14.43 38.44 -15.02
CA MET A 56 -14.90 37.40 -14.11
C MET A 56 -14.00 36.18 -14.17
N ARG A 57 -13.69 35.66 -15.37
CA ARG A 57 -12.77 34.52 -15.51
C ARG A 57 -11.39 34.84 -14.94
N THR A 58 -10.89 36.05 -15.14
CA THR A 58 -9.59 36.49 -14.60
C THR A 58 -9.59 36.51 -13.07
N ARG A 59 -10.65 37.04 -12.43
CA ARG A 59 -10.81 37.00 -10.97
C ARG A 59 -10.90 35.56 -10.44
N MET A 60 -11.67 34.71 -11.12
CA MET A 60 -11.81 33.29 -10.74
C MET A 60 -10.45 32.57 -10.76
N LEU A 61 -9.65 32.78 -11.80
CA LEU A 61 -8.32 32.18 -11.89
C LEU A 61 -7.38 32.70 -10.79
N GLY A 62 -7.46 34.00 -10.47
CA GLY A 62 -6.69 34.60 -9.38
C GLY A 62 -6.98 33.94 -8.03
N LEU A 63 -8.27 33.78 -7.68
CA LEU A 63 -8.70 33.11 -6.45
C LEU A 63 -8.25 31.64 -6.39
N LEU A 64 -8.39 30.92 -7.51
CA LEU A 64 -7.96 29.53 -7.62
C LEU A 64 -6.45 29.39 -7.39
N HIS A 65 -5.64 30.23 -8.05
CA HIS A 65 -4.18 30.18 -7.93
C HIS A 65 -3.69 30.53 -6.53
N GLU A 66 -4.30 31.51 -5.86
CA GLU A 66 -3.92 31.89 -4.49
C GLU A 66 -4.04 30.71 -3.52
N ALA A 67 -5.09 29.89 -3.67
CA ALA A 67 -5.32 28.73 -2.82
C ALA A 67 -4.52 27.50 -3.27
N MET A 68 -4.48 27.21 -4.57
CA MET A 68 -3.96 25.95 -5.08
C MET A 68 -2.44 25.93 -5.23
N ARG A 69 -1.80 27.03 -5.67
CA ARG A 69 -0.33 27.07 -5.85
C ARG A 69 0.44 27.03 -4.53
N LYS A 70 -0.22 27.30 -3.40
CA LYS A 70 0.36 27.12 -2.06
C LYS A 70 0.44 25.66 -1.64
N ARG A 71 -0.40 24.80 -2.20
CA ARG A 71 -0.56 23.40 -1.79
C ARG A 71 -0.08 22.40 -2.83
N HIS A 72 -0.19 22.75 -4.10
CA HIS A 72 0.12 21.89 -5.23
C HIS A 72 1.16 22.53 -6.13
N ARG A 73 2.30 21.86 -6.21
CA ARG A 73 3.33 22.11 -7.21
C ARG A 73 2.80 21.74 -8.60
N ASN A 74 3.13 22.55 -9.61
CA ASN A 74 2.72 22.31 -11.00
C ASN A 74 1.18 22.19 -11.20
N VAL A 75 0.38 22.87 -10.36
CA VAL A 75 -1.09 22.81 -10.44
C VAL A 75 -1.65 23.24 -11.80
N ASP A 76 -1.02 24.23 -12.44
CA ASP A 76 -1.37 24.65 -13.78
C ASP A 76 -1.24 23.50 -14.79
N ASP A 77 -0.15 22.71 -14.72
CA ASP A 77 0.06 21.56 -15.60
C ASP A 77 -1.00 20.47 -15.35
N ALA A 78 -1.37 20.24 -14.09
CA ALA A 78 -2.45 19.32 -13.75
C ALA A 78 -3.79 19.73 -14.38
N PHE A 79 -4.15 21.02 -14.29
CA PHE A 79 -5.38 21.53 -14.91
C PHE A 79 -5.31 21.52 -16.44
N LEU A 80 -4.18 21.87 -17.05
CA LEU A 80 -4.03 21.82 -18.50
C LEU A 80 -4.10 20.40 -19.04
N ARG A 81 -3.53 19.41 -18.34
CA ARG A 81 -3.70 17.98 -18.67
C ARG A 81 -5.16 17.58 -18.60
N ARG A 82 -5.86 17.94 -17.50
CA ARG A 82 -7.29 17.62 -17.36
C ARG A 82 -8.14 18.26 -18.45
N TYR A 83 -7.84 19.49 -18.85
CA TYR A 83 -8.49 20.11 -20.00
C TYR A 83 -8.26 19.31 -21.28
N ALA A 84 -7.01 18.87 -21.55
CA ALA A 84 -6.68 18.10 -22.74
C ALA A 84 -7.43 16.75 -22.80
N GLU A 85 -7.60 16.07 -21.66
CA GLU A 85 -8.40 14.84 -21.54
C GLU A 85 -9.89 15.07 -21.80
N MET A 86 -10.40 16.25 -21.42
CA MET A 86 -11.82 16.56 -21.44
C MET A 86 -12.28 17.27 -22.71
N LYS A 87 -11.37 17.91 -23.47
CA LYS A 87 -11.69 18.87 -24.54
C LYS A 87 -12.76 18.39 -25.53
N ASP A 88 -12.71 17.11 -25.92
CA ASP A 88 -13.64 16.52 -26.90
C ASP A 88 -15.04 16.28 -26.30
N ARG A 89 -15.18 16.30 -24.97
CA ARG A 89 -16.45 16.16 -24.23
C ARG A 89 -17.08 17.52 -23.88
N LEU A 90 -16.38 18.63 -24.05
CA LEU A 90 -16.82 19.95 -23.56
C LEU A 90 -17.81 20.66 -24.49
N ASP A 91 -17.74 20.41 -25.80
CA ASP A 91 -18.58 21.06 -26.83
C ASP A 91 -18.56 22.60 -26.78
N VAL A 92 -17.37 23.19 -26.64
CA VAL A 92 -17.16 24.66 -26.58
C VAL A 92 -16.29 25.21 -27.71
N GLY A 93 -15.99 24.39 -28.72
CA GLY A 93 -15.05 24.74 -29.79
C GLY A 93 -13.60 24.85 -29.32
N GLU A 94 -12.75 25.47 -30.14
CA GLU A 94 -11.33 25.66 -29.84
C GLU A 94 -11.13 26.76 -28.79
N VAL A 95 -10.43 26.45 -27.70
CA VAL A 95 -10.13 27.39 -26.61
C VAL A 95 -8.64 27.73 -26.65
N SER A 96 -8.31 28.89 -27.23
CA SER A 96 -6.92 29.33 -27.38
C SER A 96 -6.35 29.95 -26.09
N ASP A 97 -7.17 30.65 -25.31
CA ASP A 97 -6.76 31.30 -24.07
C ASP A 97 -6.35 30.27 -23.01
N VAL A 98 -5.14 30.41 -22.45
CA VAL A 98 -4.62 29.53 -21.40
C VAL A 98 -5.42 29.66 -20.11
N ARG A 99 -5.93 30.85 -19.77
CA ARG A 99 -6.77 31.08 -18.59
C ARG A 99 -8.03 30.22 -18.66
N ASP A 100 -8.67 30.20 -19.82
CA ASP A 100 -9.94 29.51 -20.00
C ASP A 100 -9.72 27.98 -19.99
N ARG A 101 -8.59 27.50 -20.55
CA ARG A 101 -8.16 26.10 -20.43
C ARG A 101 -7.89 25.68 -19.00
N LEU A 102 -7.19 26.51 -18.21
CA LEU A 102 -6.93 26.27 -16.79
C LEU A 102 -8.23 26.17 -16.00
N LEU A 103 -9.16 27.11 -16.19
CA LEU A 103 -10.45 27.12 -15.50
C LEU A 103 -11.31 25.89 -15.88
N LEU A 104 -11.37 25.54 -17.18
CA LEU A 104 -12.07 24.33 -17.62
C LEU A 104 -11.45 23.09 -16.97
N GLY A 105 -10.13 22.95 -16.99
CA GLY A 105 -9.42 21.86 -16.31
C GLY A 105 -9.73 21.77 -14.82
N ALA A 106 -9.75 22.91 -14.13
CA ALA A 106 -10.06 23.00 -12.70
C ALA A 106 -11.50 22.57 -12.38
N TYR A 107 -12.50 22.94 -13.18
CA TYR A 107 -13.91 22.54 -12.96
C TYR A 107 -14.14 21.03 -13.04
N PHE A 108 -13.29 20.30 -13.78
CA PHE A 108 -13.34 18.85 -13.93
C PHE A 108 -12.25 18.14 -13.14
N SER A 109 -11.66 18.84 -12.16
CA SER A 109 -10.72 18.32 -11.19
C SER A 109 -11.30 18.46 -9.78
N GLN A 110 -10.85 17.61 -8.87
CA GLN A 110 -11.11 17.76 -7.45
C GLN A 110 -9.80 17.64 -6.67
N GLU A 111 -9.73 18.37 -5.58
CA GLU A 111 -8.71 18.16 -4.56
C GLU A 111 -9.19 17.06 -3.61
N TYR A 112 -8.32 16.09 -3.33
CA TYR A 112 -8.66 14.88 -2.60
C TYR A 112 -7.65 14.61 -1.50
N ALA A 113 -8.09 14.51 -0.24
CA ALA A 113 -7.25 14.13 0.89
C ALA A 113 -7.17 12.60 0.97
N PHE A 114 -6.01 12.03 0.64
CA PHE A 114 -5.87 10.59 0.38
C PHE A 114 -5.54 9.73 1.61
N GLU A 115 -5.16 10.38 2.70
CA GLU A 115 -4.89 9.73 3.99
C GLU A 115 -5.60 10.46 5.14
N SER A 116 -6.79 11.01 4.88
CA SER A 116 -7.55 11.81 5.85
C SER A 116 -8.26 10.99 6.92
N ALA A 117 -8.63 9.74 6.63
CA ALA A 117 -9.45 8.91 7.52
C ALA A 117 -8.63 7.87 8.28
N ALA A 118 -7.65 7.25 7.61
CA ALA A 118 -6.81 6.21 8.20
C ALA A 118 -5.47 6.08 7.47
N LEU A 119 -4.41 5.70 8.19
CA LEU A 119 -3.05 5.47 7.68
C LEU A 119 -2.41 4.26 8.37
N PHE A 120 -2.56 3.08 7.78
CA PHE A 120 -2.33 1.80 8.46
C PHE A 120 -1.80 0.70 7.54
N ASN A 121 -1.80 -0.55 7.99
CA ASN A 121 -1.29 -1.75 7.31
C ASN A 121 0.11 -1.57 6.71
N PRO A 122 1.11 -1.26 7.56
CA PRO A 122 2.45 -0.94 7.12
C PRO A 122 3.20 -2.15 6.58
N SER A 123 3.93 -1.96 5.49
CA SER A 123 4.98 -2.89 5.03
C SER A 123 6.28 -2.16 4.78
N ILE A 124 7.39 -2.75 5.18
CA ILE A 124 8.69 -2.09 5.27
C ILE A 124 9.77 -2.93 4.58
N VAL A 125 10.66 -2.25 3.87
CA VAL A 125 11.84 -2.82 3.21
C VAL A 125 13.01 -1.88 3.38
N ARG A 126 14.22 -2.41 3.18
CA ARG A 126 15.42 -1.55 3.08
C ARG A 126 15.26 -0.62 1.88
N ALA A 127 15.69 0.62 2.07
CA ALA A 127 15.73 1.57 0.98
C ALA A 127 16.69 1.05 -0.11
N PRO A 128 16.29 1.12 -1.39
CA PRO A 128 17.16 0.72 -2.49
C PRO A 128 18.43 1.56 -2.57
N ASP A 129 19.47 1.01 -3.20
CA ASP A 129 20.81 1.61 -3.36
C ASP A 129 21.62 1.87 -2.07
N GLU A 130 21.11 1.53 -0.89
CA GLU A 130 21.91 1.54 0.33
C GLU A 130 22.76 0.28 0.49
N ARG A 131 24.07 0.43 0.31
CA ARG A 131 25.05 -0.49 0.91
C ARG A 131 25.03 -0.24 2.40
N GLY A 132 24.29 -1.07 3.13
CA GLY A 132 23.99 -0.87 4.56
C GLY A 132 25.19 -0.37 5.36
N ASP A 133 25.03 0.79 6.00
CA ASP A 133 25.97 1.26 7.00
C ASP A 133 25.89 0.34 8.23
N VAL A 134 27.03 0.09 8.86
CA VAL A 134 27.16 -0.87 9.98
C VAL A 134 26.36 -0.43 11.23
N GLY A 135 25.91 0.83 11.29
CA GLY A 135 25.22 1.40 12.45
C GLY A 135 23.75 1.79 12.25
N SER A 136 23.24 1.82 11.01
CA SER A 136 21.83 2.16 10.75
C SER A 136 21.38 1.70 9.37
N VAL A 137 20.08 1.56 9.19
CA VAL A 137 19.45 1.18 7.93
C VAL A 137 18.40 2.23 7.53
N ARG A 138 18.43 2.73 6.29
CA ARG A 138 17.28 3.43 5.74
C ARG A 138 16.26 2.45 5.22
N PHE A 139 15.01 2.87 5.28
CA PHE A 139 13.90 2.05 4.83
C PHE A 139 12.91 2.85 3.99
N VAL A 140 12.15 2.10 3.21
CA VAL A 140 10.89 2.54 2.61
C VAL A 140 9.77 1.80 3.32
N LEU A 141 8.78 2.55 3.78
CA LEU A 141 7.58 2.08 4.42
C LEU A 141 6.40 2.40 3.51
N SER A 142 5.67 1.39 3.06
CA SER A 142 4.35 1.59 2.45
C SER A 142 3.25 1.55 3.50
N LEU A 143 2.22 2.34 3.26
CA LEU A 143 1.05 2.48 4.13
C LEU A 143 -0.20 2.50 3.27
N ARG A 144 -1.27 1.92 3.81
CA ARG A 144 -2.63 2.05 3.30
C ARG A 144 -3.21 3.38 3.77
N GLY A 145 -3.38 4.32 2.83
CA GLY A 145 -4.05 5.60 3.05
C GLY A 145 -5.53 5.52 2.66
N ILE A 146 -6.43 5.87 3.59
CA ILE A 146 -7.87 5.98 3.33
C ILE A 146 -8.26 7.46 3.28
N GLY A 147 -8.79 7.88 2.14
CA GLY A 147 -9.31 9.22 1.93
C GLY A 147 -10.84 9.29 1.96
N GLU A 148 -11.38 10.42 1.50
CA GLU A 148 -12.82 10.61 1.33
C GLU A 148 -13.44 9.47 0.48
N GLY A 149 -14.64 9.03 0.84
CA GLY A 149 -15.33 7.93 0.15
C GLY A 149 -14.75 6.54 0.42
N HIS A 150 -13.83 6.42 1.39
CA HIS A 150 -13.19 5.16 1.82
C HIS A 150 -12.37 4.47 0.73
N ILE A 151 -11.85 5.23 -0.23
CA ILE A 151 -11.00 4.68 -1.29
C ILE A 151 -9.62 4.38 -0.71
N SER A 152 -9.17 3.13 -0.87
CA SER A 152 -7.84 2.69 -0.43
C SER A 152 -6.77 3.05 -1.45
N SER A 153 -5.73 3.74 -0.98
CA SER A 153 -4.54 4.09 -1.74
C SER A 153 -3.28 3.60 -1.03
N VAL A 154 -2.18 3.53 -1.76
CA VAL A 154 -0.85 3.27 -1.21
C VAL A 154 -0.06 4.57 -1.19
N THR A 155 0.48 4.92 -0.02
CA THR A 155 1.41 6.03 0.16
C THR A 155 2.68 5.52 0.87
N PHE A 156 3.74 6.34 0.87
CA PHE A 156 5.03 5.93 1.39
C PHE A 156 5.56 6.88 2.46
N ARG A 157 6.41 6.35 3.32
CA ARG A 157 7.30 7.08 4.23
C ARG A 157 8.70 6.52 4.08
N THR A 158 9.70 7.33 4.39
CA THR A 158 11.08 6.89 4.55
C THR A 158 11.55 7.18 5.97
N GLY A 159 12.69 6.63 6.32
CA GLY A 159 13.31 6.93 7.59
C GLY A 159 14.60 6.16 7.77
N THR A 160 15.18 6.30 8.95
CA THR A 160 16.39 5.61 9.37
C THR A 160 16.16 4.92 10.70
N TRP A 161 16.73 3.74 10.88
CA TRP A 161 16.68 2.99 12.13
C TRP A 161 18.07 2.47 12.52
N ASP A 162 18.45 2.62 13.79
CA ASP A 162 19.77 2.25 14.33
C ASP A 162 19.92 0.78 14.76
N GLY A 163 18.87 -0.03 14.58
CA GLY A 163 18.86 -1.42 15.05
C GLY A 163 18.51 -1.58 16.54
N ASP A 164 18.11 -0.52 17.24
CA ASP A 164 17.61 -0.56 18.60
C ASP A 164 16.38 0.34 18.75
N ARG A 165 16.40 1.37 19.61
CA ARG A 165 15.25 2.27 19.84
C ARG A 165 15.30 3.55 18.99
N GLY A 166 16.43 3.84 18.32
CA GLY A 166 16.58 5.03 17.49
C GLY A 166 15.91 4.85 16.14
N LEU A 167 14.62 5.15 16.08
CA LEU A 167 13.83 5.23 14.85
C LEU A 167 13.53 6.69 14.52
N VAL A 168 13.86 7.11 13.31
CA VAL A 168 13.52 8.43 12.78
C VAL A 168 12.70 8.24 11.51
N ILE A 169 11.47 8.78 11.50
CA ILE A 169 10.66 8.89 10.29
C ILE A 169 11.00 10.23 9.62
N ASP A 170 11.34 10.20 8.33
CA ASP A 170 11.57 11.41 7.57
C ASP A 170 10.24 12.18 7.42
N PRO A 171 10.24 13.53 7.51
CA PRO A 171 9.03 14.31 7.27
C PRO A 171 8.44 14.01 5.89
N ALA A 172 7.15 13.66 5.86
CA ALA A 172 6.45 13.47 4.59
C ALA A 172 6.30 14.80 3.85
N SER A 173 6.41 14.78 2.53
CA SER A 173 6.13 15.95 1.71
C SER A 173 4.66 16.35 1.84
N ASP A 174 4.40 17.66 1.83
CA ASP A 174 3.04 18.22 1.78
C ASP A 174 2.39 18.02 0.40
N GLN A 175 3.18 17.62 -0.61
CA GLN A 175 2.71 17.34 -1.95
C GLN A 175 2.21 15.91 -2.09
N GLY A 176 1.09 15.75 -2.81
CA GLY A 176 0.61 14.47 -3.33
C GLY A 176 0.67 14.47 -4.85
N VAL A 177 1.35 13.48 -5.43
CA VAL A 177 1.50 13.29 -6.88
C VAL A 177 0.97 11.90 -7.24
N PRO A 178 -0.15 11.81 -7.99
CA PRO A 178 -0.61 10.55 -8.49
C PRO A 178 0.23 10.17 -9.72
N PRO A 179 0.66 8.90 -9.85
CA PRO A 179 1.30 8.44 -11.07
C PRO A 179 0.41 8.61 -12.30
N GLN A 180 1.05 8.85 -13.43
CA GLN A 180 0.40 8.93 -14.74
C GLN A 180 0.49 7.56 -15.43
N ILE A 181 -0.55 7.15 -16.14
CA ILE A 181 -0.53 5.94 -16.96
C ILE A 181 0.35 6.21 -18.19
N GLU A 182 1.47 5.51 -18.30
CA GLU A 182 2.36 5.55 -19.45
C GLU A 182 1.88 4.58 -20.54
N SER A 183 1.49 3.37 -20.13
CA SER A 183 0.94 2.34 -21.02
C SER A 183 0.10 1.34 -20.23
N ASP A 184 -0.90 0.75 -20.88
CA ASP A 184 -1.67 -0.38 -20.39
C ASP A 184 -1.90 -1.42 -21.50
N ASP A 185 -2.31 -2.64 -21.14
CA ASP A 185 -2.71 -3.68 -22.07
C ASP A 185 -4.02 -4.38 -21.66
N GLU A 186 -4.58 -5.18 -22.57
CA GLU A 186 -5.81 -5.96 -22.32
C GLU A 186 -5.65 -7.00 -21.20
N GLY A 187 -4.42 -7.39 -20.88
CA GLY A 187 -4.08 -8.32 -19.78
C GLY A 187 -4.15 -7.66 -18.40
N GLY A 188 -4.35 -6.34 -18.33
CA GLY A 188 -4.35 -5.58 -17.09
C GLY A 188 -2.96 -5.25 -16.57
N TRP A 189 -1.92 -5.33 -17.40
CA TRP A 189 -0.64 -4.73 -17.06
C TRP A 189 -0.73 -3.22 -17.22
N VAL A 190 -0.32 -2.48 -16.18
CA VAL A 190 -0.25 -1.02 -16.21
C VAL A 190 1.14 -0.58 -15.84
N LYS A 191 1.73 0.28 -16.68
CA LYS A 191 2.95 1.01 -16.36
C LYS A 191 2.58 2.44 -15.99
N LEU A 192 3.00 2.84 -14.81
CA LEU A 192 2.77 4.15 -14.23
C LEU A 192 4.10 4.90 -14.12
N HIS A 193 4.07 6.22 -14.27
CA HIS A 193 5.24 7.06 -14.11
C HIS A 193 4.89 8.36 -13.35
N SER A 194 5.73 8.74 -12.39
CA SER A 194 5.55 9.94 -11.56
C SER A 194 6.68 10.95 -11.81
N PRO A 195 6.70 11.62 -12.99
CA PRO A 195 7.78 12.54 -13.34
C PRO A 195 7.85 13.75 -12.40
N ASP A 196 6.69 14.17 -11.88
CA ASP A 196 6.53 15.32 -11.01
C ASP A 196 6.91 15.02 -9.55
N SER A 197 7.06 13.74 -9.17
CA SER A 197 7.45 13.32 -7.82
C SER A 197 8.94 13.54 -7.60
N ARG A 198 9.31 14.19 -6.49
CA ARG A 198 10.69 14.47 -6.09
C ARG A 198 11.17 13.58 -4.96
N ASP A 199 10.23 13.03 -4.21
CA ASP A 199 10.43 12.17 -3.05
C ASP A 199 9.34 11.09 -3.03
N ILE A 200 9.67 9.88 -2.59
CA ILE A 200 8.72 8.76 -2.65
C ILE A 200 7.47 8.99 -1.78
N SER A 201 7.56 9.81 -0.72
CA SER A 201 6.40 10.16 0.10
C SER A 201 5.38 10.99 -0.67
N GLU A 202 5.78 11.68 -1.75
CA GLU A 202 4.85 12.40 -2.64
C GLU A 202 4.01 11.45 -3.49
N THR A 203 4.50 10.24 -3.79
CA THR A 203 3.78 9.31 -4.65
C THR A 203 2.57 8.71 -3.93
N VAL A 204 1.40 8.78 -4.57
CA VAL A 204 0.17 8.13 -4.10
C VAL A 204 -0.39 7.23 -5.18
N ILE A 205 -0.37 5.92 -4.95
CA ILE A 205 -0.86 4.93 -5.91
C ILE A 205 -2.34 4.65 -5.62
N PHE A 206 -3.18 5.10 -6.54
CA PHE A 206 -4.62 4.86 -6.52
C PHE A 206 -5.02 3.61 -7.30
N PRO A 207 -6.22 3.07 -7.05
CA PRO A 207 -6.88 2.16 -7.96
C PRO A 207 -6.86 2.67 -9.41
N THR A 208 -6.23 1.89 -10.27
CA THR A 208 -6.09 2.18 -11.71
C THR A 208 -6.84 1.14 -12.54
N LEU A 209 -6.79 -0.14 -12.14
CA LEU A 209 -7.47 -1.23 -12.82
C LEU A 209 -8.92 -1.41 -12.34
N PRO A 210 -9.83 -1.95 -13.17
CA PRO A 210 -11.18 -2.29 -12.74
C PRO A 210 -11.22 -3.22 -11.52
N SER A 211 -10.28 -4.16 -11.42
CA SER A 211 -10.11 -5.08 -10.28
C SER A 211 -9.80 -4.38 -8.96
N GLN A 212 -9.34 -3.13 -9.02
CA GLN A 212 -8.92 -2.35 -7.85
C GLN A 212 -9.96 -1.31 -7.44
N ARG A 213 -11.12 -1.25 -8.11
CA ARG A 213 -12.07 -0.12 -8.02
C ARG A 213 -12.42 0.31 -6.57
N GLN A 214 -12.41 -0.61 -5.62
CA GLN A 214 -12.65 -0.33 -4.19
C GLN A 214 -11.38 -0.23 -3.36
N GLY A 215 -10.22 -0.65 -3.88
CA GLY A 215 -8.95 -0.42 -3.22
C GLY A 215 -7.76 -1.21 -3.75
N VAL A 216 -6.58 -0.62 -3.52
CA VAL A 216 -5.30 -1.32 -3.42
C VAL A 216 -5.04 -1.54 -1.94
N GLU A 217 -5.02 -2.79 -1.47
CA GLU A 217 -5.02 -3.12 -0.03
C GLU A 217 -3.79 -3.94 0.37
N ASP A 218 -3.31 -3.70 1.59
CA ASP A 218 -2.37 -4.56 2.33
C ASP A 218 -1.13 -4.97 1.53
N MET A 219 -0.42 -3.99 0.97
CA MET A 219 0.79 -4.23 0.21
C MET A 219 1.88 -4.86 1.10
N ARG A 220 2.57 -5.87 0.56
CA ARG A 220 3.64 -6.64 1.22
C ARG A 220 4.90 -6.50 0.39
N LEU A 221 5.79 -5.63 0.84
CA LEU A 221 7.05 -5.32 0.20
C LEU A 221 8.11 -6.37 0.50
N VAL A 222 8.99 -6.60 -0.47
CA VAL A 222 10.18 -7.44 -0.31
C VAL A 222 11.35 -6.88 -1.13
N ASN A 223 12.53 -6.83 -0.51
CA ASN A 223 13.79 -6.74 -1.24
C ASN A 223 14.06 -8.14 -1.83
N PHE A 224 13.88 -8.31 -3.14
CA PHE A 224 14.02 -9.58 -3.84
C PHE A 224 15.34 -9.63 -4.59
N THR A 225 16.13 -10.68 -4.35
CA THR A 225 17.37 -10.97 -5.09
C THR A 225 17.15 -12.17 -6.00
N ASP A 226 17.23 -11.97 -7.32
CA ASP A 226 17.16 -13.08 -8.28
C ASP A 226 18.53 -13.77 -8.44
N HIS A 227 18.57 -14.90 -9.13
CA HIS A 227 19.75 -15.76 -9.32
C HIS A 227 20.92 -15.08 -10.04
N ASP A 228 20.65 -14.02 -10.80
CA ASP A 228 21.65 -13.18 -11.46
C ASP A 228 22.24 -12.11 -10.51
N GLY A 229 21.76 -12.05 -9.26
CA GLY A 229 22.17 -11.10 -8.25
C GLY A 229 21.50 -9.73 -8.39
N VAL A 230 20.55 -9.57 -9.31
CA VAL A 230 19.78 -8.32 -9.43
C VAL A 230 18.85 -8.22 -8.23
N GLU A 231 19.00 -7.12 -7.50
CA GLU A 231 18.09 -6.74 -6.42
C GLU A 231 16.97 -5.86 -6.97
N SER A 232 15.75 -6.08 -6.48
CA SER A 232 14.58 -5.27 -6.83
C SER A 232 13.63 -5.19 -5.65
N VAL A 233 12.84 -4.11 -5.60
CA VAL A 233 11.71 -4.04 -4.65
C VAL A 233 10.44 -4.46 -5.35
N LEU A 234 9.81 -5.50 -4.81
CA LEU A 234 8.54 -6.04 -5.28
C LEU A 234 7.50 -5.89 -4.16
N GLY A 235 6.23 -5.73 -4.54
CA GLY A 235 5.12 -5.63 -3.59
C GLY A 235 3.94 -6.46 -4.05
N THR A 236 3.50 -7.45 -3.27
CA THR A 236 2.21 -8.11 -3.51
C THR A 236 1.10 -7.38 -2.76
N TYR A 237 -0.07 -7.22 -3.35
CA TYR A 237 -1.20 -6.56 -2.71
C TYR A 237 -2.53 -7.18 -3.12
N THR A 238 -3.57 -6.92 -2.32
CA THR A 238 -4.93 -7.35 -2.65
C THR A 238 -5.63 -6.25 -3.45
N ALA A 239 -6.06 -6.58 -4.66
CA ALA A 239 -6.97 -5.76 -5.45
C ALA A 239 -8.42 -6.18 -5.13
N PHE A 240 -9.28 -5.19 -4.85
CA PHE A 240 -10.69 -5.41 -4.54
C PHE A 240 -11.59 -4.52 -5.40
N ASP A 241 -12.59 -5.13 -6.04
CA ASP A 241 -13.54 -4.43 -6.92
C ASP A 241 -14.91 -4.16 -6.25
N GLY A 242 -15.09 -4.62 -5.01
CA GLY A 242 -16.36 -4.57 -4.26
C GLY A 242 -17.06 -5.92 -4.13
N ARG A 243 -16.61 -6.92 -4.88
CA ARG A 243 -17.16 -8.28 -4.87
C ARG A 243 -16.07 -9.32 -4.80
N ASP A 244 -15.15 -9.28 -5.75
CA ASP A 244 -14.12 -10.28 -5.96
C ASP A 244 -12.77 -9.70 -5.52
N THR A 245 -11.89 -10.59 -5.07
CA THR A 245 -10.55 -10.23 -4.59
C THR A 245 -9.52 -11.04 -5.33
N ARG A 246 -8.40 -10.42 -5.68
CA ARG A 246 -7.25 -11.14 -6.22
C ARG A 246 -5.94 -10.51 -5.77
N CYS A 247 -4.87 -11.28 -5.86
CA CYS A 247 -3.54 -10.78 -5.65
C CYS A 247 -2.96 -10.17 -6.93
N GLU A 248 -2.27 -9.06 -6.78
CA GLU A 248 -1.54 -8.39 -7.85
C GLU A 248 -0.11 -8.07 -7.37
N LEU A 249 0.78 -7.80 -8.33
CA LEU A 249 2.18 -7.46 -8.08
C LEU A 249 2.45 -6.02 -8.50
N LEU A 250 3.23 -5.32 -7.69
CA LEU A 250 3.80 -4.01 -7.94
C LEU A 250 5.33 -4.12 -8.04
N ARG A 251 5.94 -3.46 -9.02
CA ARG A 251 7.41 -3.35 -9.20
C ARG A 251 7.83 -1.88 -9.35
N GLY A 252 9.09 -1.57 -9.02
CA GLY A 252 9.70 -0.24 -9.25
C GLY A 252 9.52 0.76 -8.11
N ILE A 253 9.59 0.29 -6.86
CA ILE A 253 9.36 1.11 -5.66
C ILE A 253 10.63 1.87 -5.30
N ASP A 254 10.93 2.93 -6.06
CA ASP A 254 12.15 3.78 -5.98
C ASP A 254 12.51 4.45 -7.32
N GLU A 255 12.08 3.91 -8.46
CA GLU A 255 12.49 4.35 -9.80
C GLU A 255 11.53 5.36 -10.49
N ARG A 256 10.62 6.00 -9.72
CA ARG A 256 9.49 6.84 -10.20
C ARG A 256 8.56 6.15 -11.20
N THR A 257 8.82 4.90 -11.52
CA THR A 257 8.11 4.08 -12.51
C THR A 257 7.58 2.87 -11.77
N TYR A 258 6.28 2.61 -11.90
CA TYR A 258 5.61 1.54 -11.18
C TYR A 258 4.92 0.63 -12.18
N GLU A 259 5.16 -0.67 -12.09
CA GLU A 259 4.43 -1.65 -12.89
C GLU A 259 3.46 -2.42 -12.01
N MET A 260 2.19 -2.42 -12.37
CA MET A 260 1.13 -3.16 -11.70
C MET A 260 0.67 -4.29 -12.61
N ARG A 261 0.68 -5.53 -12.10
CA ARG A 261 0.31 -6.72 -12.88
C ARG A 261 -0.60 -7.67 -12.11
N PRO A 262 -1.63 -8.26 -12.75
CA PRO A 262 -2.32 -9.43 -12.24
C PRO A 262 -1.35 -10.54 -11.84
N LEU A 263 -1.66 -11.24 -10.75
CA LEU A 263 -1.26 -12.64 -10.66
C LEU A 263 -2.36 -13.51 -11.30
N LEU A 264 -1.94 -14.56 -11.99
CA LEU A 264 -2.77 -15.53 -12.70
C LEU A 264 -2.68 -16.91 -12.03
N GLY A 265 -3.53 -17.83 -12.49
CA GLY A 265 -3.56 -19.22 -12.04
C GLY A 265 -4.48 -19.45 -10.84
N ALA A 266 -4.67 -20.73 -10.51
CA ALA A 266 -5.66 -21.17 -9.53
C ALA A 266 -5.46 -20.58 -8.12
N MET A 267 -4.24 -20.17 -7.76
CA MET A 267 -3.90 -19.67 -6.42
C MET A 267 -3.93 -18.14 -6.30
N ALA A 268 -4.19 -17.40 -7.38
CA ALA A 268 -4.11 -15.94 -7.39
C ALA A 268 -5.40 -15.21 -6.94
N GLY A 269 -6.54 -15.91 -6.89
CA GLY A 269 -7.85 -15.35 -6.49
C GLY A 269 -8.04 -15.14 -4.98
N TYR A 270 -6.96 -15.07 -4.20
CA TYR A 270 -7.00 -15.05 -2.74
C TYR A 270 -6.15 -13.91 -2.17
N LYS A 271 -6.24 -13.71 -0.85
CA LYS A 271 -5.59 -12.59 -0.15
C LYS A 271 -4.29 -13.01 0.54
N GLY A 272 -3.46 -12.01 0.83
CA GLY A 272 -2.31 -12.14 1.72
C GLY A 272 -1.19 -13.02 1.16
N MET A 273 -0.96 -12.96 -0.16
CA MET A 273 0.22 -13.60 -0.76
C MET A 273 1.46 -12.78 -0.43
N ALA A 274 2.55 -13.42 -0.01
CA ALA A 274 3.82 -12.78 0.34
C ALA A 274 5.00 -13.54 -0.27
N LEU A 275 5.79 -12.86 -1.09
CA LEU A 275 6.92 -13.44 -1.81
C LEU A 275 8.13 -13.63 -0.88
N PHE A 276 8.78 -14.79 -0.97
CA PHE A 276 10.09 -15.00 -0.33
C PHE A 276 11.14 -14.10 -1.00
N PRO A 277 12.16 -13.62 -0.27
CA PRO A 277 13.12 -12.63 -0.79
C PRO A 277 14.09 -13.16 -1.85
N ARG A 278 14.00 -14.46 -2.19
CA ARG A 278 14.73 -15.10 -3.27
C ARG A 278 14.04 -16.40 -3.66
N ARG A 279 14.48 -16.98 -4.78
CA ARG A 279 14.07 -18.33 -5.19
C ARG A 279 14.57 -19.40 -4.21
N ILE A 280 13.83 -20.50 -4.12
CA ILE A 280 14.19 -21.69 -3.34
C ILE A 280 14.09 -22.89 -4.28
N ASP A 281 15.21 -23.60 -4.46
CA ASP A 281 15.37 -24.67 -5.45
C ASP A 281 15.00 -24.23 -6.89
N GLY A 282 15.39 -23.00 -7.26
CA GLY A 282 15.18 -22.44 -8.59
C GLY A 282 13.77 -21.89 -8.86
N GLN A 283 12.83 -22.05 -7.91
CA GLN A 283 11.44 -21.63 -8.05
C GLN A 283 11.14 -20.37 -7.23
N PHE A 284 10.19 -19.58 -7.71
CA PHE A 284 9.55 -18.55 -6.89
C PHE A 284 8.67 -19.22 -5.82
N VAL A 285 8.68 -18.65 -4.62
CA VAL A 285 7.93 -19.18 -3.48
C VAL A 285 7.14 -18.05 -2.82
N MET A 286 5.88 -18.30 -2.51
CA MET A 286 5.03 -17.37 -1.76
C MET A 286 4.37 -18.10 -0.59
N LEU A 287 4.15 -17.37 0.51
CA LEU A 287 3.13 -17.74 1.50
C LEU A 287 1.79 -17.14 1.09
N GLY A 288 0.68 -17.79 1.43
CA GLY A 288 -0.68 -17.30 1.16
C GLY A 288 -1.71 -17.85 2.15
N ARG A 289 -2.99 -17.54 1.92
CA ARG A 289 -4.13 -18.07 2.69
C ARG A 289 -5.29 -18.45 1.74
N GLN A 290 -5.09 -19.52 0.97
CA GLN A 290 -5.95 -19.92 -0.16
C GLN A 290 -7.31 -20.46 0.29
N ASP A 291 -7.41 -21.03 1.49
CA ASP A 291 -8.67 -21.55 2.06
C ASP A 291 -9.32 -20.58 3.05
N ASN A 292 -8.80 -19.35 3.17
CA ASN A 292 -9.16 -18.36 4.16
C ASN A 292 -8.86 -18.70 5.63
N GLU A 293 -8.22 -19.82 5.93
CA GLU A 293 -8.00 -20.31 7.29
C GLU A 293 -6.52 -20.57 7.62
N GLN A 294 -5.80 -21.27 6.74
CA GLN A 294 -4.47 -21.81 6.98
C GLN A 294 -3.39 -21.03 6.22
N ILE A 295 -2.14 -21.09 6.67
CA ILE A 295 -1.02 -20.63 5.84
C ILE A 295 -0.68 -21.72 4.82
N TRP A 296 -0.60 -21.31 3.56
CA TRP A 296 -0.20 -22.15 2.43
C TRP A 296 1.17 -21.74 1.91
N LEU A 297 1.90 -22.72 1.38
CA LEU A 297 3.13 -22.54 0.62
C LEU A 297 2.82 -22.76 -0.86
N LEU A 298 3.12 -21.77 -1.67
CA LEU A 298 2.92 -21.77 -3.12
C LEU A 298 4.27 -21.79 -3.81
N ARG A 299 4.35 -22.48 -4.95
CA ARG A 299 5.55 -22.54 -5.79
C ARG A 299 5.19 -22.26 -7.23
N SER A 300 6.08 -21.56 -7.93
CA SER A 300 5.95 -21.32 -9.37
C SER A 300 7.31 -21.19 -10.05
N ASP A 301 7.36 -21.55 -11.33
CA ASP A 301 8.52 -21.35 -12.21
C ASP A 301 8.56 -19.92 -12.77
N ASP A 302 7.44 -19.18 -12.70
CA ASP A 302 7.34 -17.78 -13.11
C ASP A 302 6.68 -16.92 -12.03
N LEU A 303 7.01 -15.62 -12.03
CA LEU A 303 6.57 -14.70 -10.98
C LEU A 303 5.05 -14.39 -11.04
N TYR A 304 4.41 -14.62 -12.19
CA TYR A 304 3.08 -14.08 -12.48
C TYR A 304 1.97 -15.13 -12.46
N THR A 305 2.28 -16.41 -12.61
CA THR A 305 1.29 -17.50 -12.69
C THR A 305 1.49 -18.47 -11.52
N TRP A 306 0.45 -18.69 -10.71
CA TRP A 306 0.51 -19.49 -9.49
C TRP A 306 -0.59 -20.55 -9.52
N GLU A 307 -0.25 -21.77 -9.93
CA GLU A 307 -1.24 -22.85 -10.13
C GLU A 307 -1.38 -23.81 -8.94
N THR A 308 -0.31 -23.97 -8.14
CA THR A 308 -0.26 -25.02 -7.11
C THR A 308 0.23 -24.49 -5.77
N GLY A 309 -0.21 -25.17 -4.71
CA GLY A 309 0.19 -24.89 -3.34
C GLY A 309 -0.33 -25.95 -2.38
N ALA A 310 0.18 -25.94 -1.16
CA ALA A 310 -0.28 -26.82 -0.09
C ALA A 310 -0.37 -26.07 1.24
N PRO A 311 -1.33 -26.40 2.13
CA PRO A 311 -1.36 -25.89 3.49
C PRO A 311 -0.15 -26.41 4.26
N ILE A 312 0.52 -25.53 5.00
CA ILE A 312 1.71 -25.87 5.82
C ILE A 312 1.49 -25.58 7.31
N MET A 313 0.54 -24.72 7.66
CA MET A 313 0.28 -24.38 9.06
C MET A 313 -1.19 -24.03 9.30
N ALA A 314 -1.87 -24.87 10.08
CA ALA A 314 -3.24 -24.67 10.54
C ALA A 314 -3.29 -23.98 11.92
N PRO A 315 -4.42 -23.34 12.27
CA PRO A 315 -4.69 -22.90 13.63
C PRO A 315 -4.47 -24.00 14.69
N ARG A 316 -3.79 -23.67 15.79
CA ARG A 316 -3.50 -24.56 16.93
C ARG A 316 -3.72 -23.89 18.28
N TYR A 317 -3.53 -22.58 18.39
CA TYR A 317 -3.67 -21.83 19.63
C TYR A 317 -4.93 -20.95 19.67
N PRO A 318 -5.49 -20.63 20.86
CA PRO A 318 -6.77 -19.92 20.96
C PRO A 318 -6.83 -18.55 20.27
N TRP A 319 -5.70 -17.86 20.13
CA TRP A 319 -5.61 -16.55 19.49
C TRP A 319 -5.64 -16.62 17.95
N GLU A 320 -5.60 -17.83 17.38
CA GLU A 320 -5.58 -18.08 15.93
C GLU A 320 -6.69 -19.03 15.45
N PHE A 321 -7.60 -19.48 16.33
CA PHE A 321 -8.63 -20.48 16.03
C PHE A 321 -9.60 -20.13 14.89
N VAL A 322 -9.81 -18.85 14.59
CA VAL A 322 -10.67 -18.47 13.45
C VAL A 322 -9.90 -18.56 12.14
N GLN A 323 -8.65 -18.11 12.12
CA GLN A 323 -7.75 -18.16 10.98
C GLN A 323 -6.35 -17.68 11.37
N ILE A 324 -5.36 -18.11 10.58
CA ILE A 324 -3.98 -17.60 10.60
C ILE A 324 -3.58 -17.11 9.19
N GLY A 325 -2.72 -16.10 9.12
CA GLY A 325 -2.10 -15.66 7.87
C GLY A 325 -0.70 -15.11 8.10
N ASN A 326 0.06 -14.92 7.03
CA ASN A 326 1.31 -14.17 7.10
C ASN A 326 1.01 -12.66 7.15
N CYS A 327 1.83 -11.94 7.91
CA CYS A 327 1.86 -10.49 7.88
C CYS A 327 2.46 -10.02 6.56
N GLY A 328 3.69 -10.45 6.24
CA GLY A 328 4.38 -10.09 5.02
C GLY A 328 5.43 -11.11 4.63
N SER A 329 6.40 -10.67 3.83
CA SER A 329 7.45 -11.54 3.30
C SER A 329 8.31 -12.16 4.40
N PRO A 330 8.66 -13.46 4.29
CA PRO A 330 9.58 -14.12 5.22
C PRO A 330 10.94 -13.43 5.29
N LEU A 331 11.48 -13.33 6.50
CA LEU A 331 12.81 -12.80 6.78
C LEU A 331 13.83 -13.94 6.83
N GLU A 332 14.90 -13.81 6.05
CA GLU A 332 15.98 -14.78 6.03
C GLU A 332 16.89 -14.60 7.25
N ILE A 333 16.98 -15.61 8.12
CA ILE A 333 17.92 -15.68 9.26
C ILE A 333 18.73 -16.97 9.23
N ASP A 334 19.75 -17.12 10.08
CA ASP A 334 20.61 -18.30 10.09
C ASP A 334 19.83 -19.58 10.44
N GLU A 335 18.84 -19.47 11.33
CA GLU A 335 18.02 -20.57 11.82
C GLU A 335 16.93 -21.03 10.85
N GLY A 336 16.59 -20.23 9.83
CA GLY A 336 15.49 -20.53 8.92
C GLY A 336 14.86 -19.29 8.29
N TRP A 337 13.59 -19.43 7.93
CA TRP A 337 12.74 -18.33 7.49
C TRP A 337 11.86 -17.87 8.65
N LEU A 338 12.13 -16.69 9.19
CA LEU A 338 11.31 -16.07 10.21
C LEU A 338 10.09 -15.41 9.56
N VAL A 339 8.89 -15.80 9.97
CA VAL A 339 7.63 -15.31 9.41
C VAL A 339 6.81 -14.68 10.51
N PHE A 340 6.50 -13.39 10.40
CA PHE A 340 5.47 -12.76 11.22
C PHE A 340 4.09 -13.19 10.72
N THR A 341 3.22 -13.56 11.65
CA THR A 341 1.87 -14.03 11.36
C THR A 341 0.84 -13.18 12.08
N HIS A 342 -0.36 -13.11 11.52
CA HIS A 342 -1.53 -12.64 12.26
C HIS A 342 -2.47 -13.81 12.53
N GLY A 343 -3.10 -13.77 13.70
CA GLY A 343 -4.12 -14.74 14.13
C GLY A 343 -5.39 -14.02 14.54
N VAL A 344 -6.54 -14.67 14.28
CA VAL A 344 -7.85 -14.16 14.68
C VAL A 344 -8.43 -15.02 15.78
N GLY A 345 -8.66 -14.40 16.94
CA GLY A 345 -9.18 -15.06 18.13
C GLY A 345 -10.56 -14.55 18.55
N MET A 346 -10.80 -14.60 19.86
CA MET A 346 -12.07 -14.18 20.47
C MET A 346 -12.44 -12.73 20.10
N VAL A 347 -13.74 -12.49 19.88
CA VAL A 347 -14.28 -11.16 19.54
C VAL A 347 -13.59 -10.53 18.33
N ARG A 348 -13.17 -11.37 17.35
CA ARG A 348 -12.43 -10.94 16.16
C ARG A 348 -11.15 -10.16 16.52
N GLY A 349 -10.50 -10.50 17.63
CA GLY A 349 -9.22 -9.91 18.01
C GLY A 349 -8.12 -10.35 17.06
N TYR A 350 -7.57 -9.42 16.29
CA TYR A 350 -6.37 -9.66 15.47
C TYR A 350 -5.13 -9.41 16.32
N CYS A 351 -4.27 -10.41 16.39
CA CYS A 351 -3.00 -10.34 17.09
C CYS A 351 -1.85 -10.73 16.16
N VAL A 352 -0.63 -10.31 16.49
CA VAL A 352 0.58 -10.69 15.76
C VAL A 352 1.33 -11.77 16.53
N GLY A 353 1.76 -12.82 15.84
CA GLY A 353 2.67 -13.85 16.33
C GLY A 353 3.79 -14.09 15.31
N ALA A 354 4.50 -15.20 15.44
CA ALA A 354 5.51 -15.60 14.46
C ALA A 354 5.71 -17.12 14.40
N CYS A 355 6.26 -17.58 13.28
CA CYS A 355 6.78 -18.92 13.11
C CYS A 355 8.16 -18.93 12.44
N LEU A 356 8.85 -20.05 12.57
CA LEU A 356 10.12 -20.35 11.91
C LEU A 356 9.90 -21.53 10.96
N LEU A 357 10.23 -21.34 9.68
CA LEU A 357 10.21 -22.41 8.68
C LEU A 357 11.64 -22.86 8.38
N ASP A 358 11.81 -24.12 7.98
CA ASP A 358 13.11 -24.65 7.59
C ASP A 358 13.70 -23.92 6.39
N LYS A 359 15.00 -23.63 6.45
CA LYS A 359 15.72 -22.82 5.47
C LYS A 359 15.70 -23.43 4.06
N ALA A 360 15.89 -24.74 3.98
CA ALA A 360 15.97 -25.47 2.72
C ALA A 360 14.58 -25.89 2.26
N ASP A 361 13.73 -26.31 3.19
CA ASP A 361 12.40 -26.82 2.91
C ASP A 361 11.33 -26.02 3.69
N PRO A 362 10.87 -24.87 3.16
CA PRO A 362 9.91 -24.01 3.85
C PRO A 362 8.53 -24.64 4.05
N SER A 363 8.29 -25.88 3.59
CA SER A 363 7.08 -26.63 3.94
C SER A 363 7.10 -27.15 5.38
N LYS A 364 8.27 -27.18 6.03
CA LYS A 364 8.46 -27.62 7.41
C LYS A 364 8.41 -26.45 8.36
N VAL A 365 7.37 -26.40 9.20
CA VAL A 365 7.31 -25.48 10.33
C VAL A 365 8.18 -26.05 11.46
N LEU A 366 9.23 -25.33 11.86
CA LEU A 366 10.14 -25.75 12.92
C LEU A 366 9.61 -25.36 14.29
N ALA A 367 9.11 -24.13 14.42
CA ALA A 367 8.59 -23.59 15.68
C ALA A 367 7.58 -22.47 15.42
N ARG A 368 6.70 -22.18 16.39
CA ARG A 368 5.84 -20.97 16.38
C ARG A 368 5.50 -20.50 17.79
N THR A 369 5.09 -19.25 17.92
CA THR A 369 4.72 -18.64 19.20
C THR A 369 3.38 -19.20 19.73
N PRO A 370 3.33 -19.77 20.94
CA PRO A 370 2.07 -20.25 21.55
C PRO A 370 1.11 -19.15 21.97
N SER A 371 1.60 -17.93 22.11
CA SER A 371 0.86 -16.74 22.54
C SER A 371 1.23 -15.56 21.64
N PRO A 372 0.35 -14.57 21.47
CA PRO A 372 0.63 -13.42 20.63
C PRO A 372 1.82 -12.61 21.16
N LEU A 373 2.60 -12.06 20.23
CA LEU A 373 3.70 -11.13 20.48
C LEU A 373 3.18 -9.71 20.68
N LEU A 374 2.21 -9.31 19.86
CA LEU A 374 1.47 -8.07 20.01
C LEU A 374 -0.03 -8.37 19.99
N PHE A 375 -0.76 -7.75 20.91
CA PHE A 375 -2.20 -7.85 21.01
C PHE A 375 -2.78 -6.44 21.22
N PRO A 376 -4.05 -6.20 20.82
CA PRO A 376 -4.70 -4.91 21.03
C PRO A 376 -4.77 -4.60 22.53
N SER A 377 -4.10 -3.53 22.97
CA SER A 377 -4.14 -3.13 24.38
C SER A 377 -5.49 -2.51 24.75
N ALA A 378 -5.86 -2.57 26.03
CA ALA A 378 -7.08 -1.92 26.53
C ALA A 378 -7.03 -0.38 26.45
N GLU A 379 -5.84 0.20 26.27
CA GLU A 379 -5.61 1.63 26.08
C GLU A 379 -5.79 2.04 24.61
N GLN A 380 -5.56 1.11 23.67
CA GLN A 380 -5.81 1.26 22.23
C GLN A 380 -7.28 0.96 21.86
N ARG A 381 -8.23 1.54 22.62
CA ARG A 381 -9.67 1.45 22.31
C ARG A 381 -10.04 2.41 21.19
N GLY A 382 -10.82 1.95 20.22
CA GLY A 382 -11.27 2.76 19.09
C GLY A 382 -10.79 2.18 17.76
N GLY A 383 -10.65 3.02 16.75
CA GLY A 383 -10.29 2.62 15.41
C GLY A 383 -11.48 2.31 14.50
N TYR A 384 -11.22 2.34 13.20
CA TYR A 384 -12.17 1.94 12.16
C TYR A 384 -12.60 0.47 12.32
N VAL A 385 -11.66 -0.40 12.74
CA VAL A 385 -11.93 -1.78 13.17
C VAL A 385 -11.34 -2.02 14.56
N PRO A 386 -12.16 -2.03 15.62
CA PRO A 386 -11.68 -2.25 16.99
C PRO A 386 -11.01 -3.61 17.18
N ASN A 387 -10.11 -3.70 18.16
CA ASN A 387 -9.38 -4.93 18.53
C ASN A 387 -8.50 -5.50 17.40
N VAL A 388 -7.89 -4.62 16.60
CA VAL A 388 -6.98 -5.03 15.52
C VAL A 388 -5.55 -4.57 15.79
N THR A 389 -4.64 -5.52 15.78
CA THR A 389 -3.20 -5.33 15.60
C THR A 389 -2.77 -6.12 14.38
N TYR A 390 -2.26 -5.45 13.35
CA TYR A 390 -1.95 -6.07 12.06
C TYR A 390 -0.68 -5.49 11.45
N SER A 391 0.08 -6.27 10.70
CA SER A 391 1.28 -5.80 10.01
C SER A 391 1.35 -6.41 8.62
N CYS A 392 1.99 -5.72 7.69
CA CYS A 392 2.27 -6.21 6.34
C CYS A 392 3.77 -6.46 6.10
N GLY A 393 4.61 -6.39 7.14
CA GLY A 393 6.04 -6.66 7.02
C GLY A 393 6.85 -6.17 8.23
N ALA A 394 8.06 -6.69 8.34
CA ALA A 394 9.03 -6.28 9.36
C ALA A 394 10.40 -6.09 8.71
N LEU A 395 11.27 -5.30 9.35
CA LEU A 395 12.62 -5.01 8.88
C LEU A 395 13.64 -5.67 9.80
N LEU A 396 14.60 -6.38 9.19
CA LEU A 396 15.73 -6.99 9.90
C LEU A 396 17.00 -6.15 9.70
N HIS A 397 17.70 -5.84 10.80
CA HIS A 397 19.04 -5.27 10.79
C HIS A 397 19.92 -6.05 11.78
N GLY A 398 20.81 -6.89 11.25
CA GLY A 398 21.53 -7.88 12.06
C GLY A 398 20.54 -8.84 12.74
N ARG A 399 20.61 -8.95 14.07
CA ARG A 399 19.64 -9.72 14.89
C ARG A 399 18.58 -8.86 15.56
N SER A 400 18.44 -7.61 15.13
CA SER A 400 17.38 -6.70 15.58
C SER A 400 16.22 -6.69 14.60
N ILE A 401 15.02 -6.54 15.14
CA ILE A 401 13.77 -6.49 14.39
C ILE A 401 13.08 -5.16 14.64
N LEU A 402 12.67 -4.48 13.57
CA LEU A 402 11.70 -3.39 13.59
C LEU A 402 10.39 -3.88 13.00
N LEU A 403 9.32 -3.85 13.80
CA LEU A 403 7.99 -4.28 13.44
C LEU A 403 7.04 -3.07 13.43
N PRO A 404 6.75 -2.47 12.27
CA PRO A 404 5.64 -1.54 12.14
C PRO A 404 4.31 -2.31 12.15
N TYR A 405 3.30 -1.77 12.80
CA TYR A 405 1.98 -2.40 12.89
C TYR A 405 0.85 -1.37 12.96
N ALA A 406 -0.26 -1.71 12.32
CA ALA A 406 -1.54 -1.05 12.40
C ALA A 406 -2.19 -1.26 13.76
N VAL A 407 -2.87 -0.22 14.24
CA VAL A 407 -3.74 -0.27 15.41
C VAL A 407 -5.12 0.21 14.98
N GLY A 408 -6.12 -0.67 15.14
CA GLY A 408 -7.53 -0.35 14.91
C GLY A 408 -7.90 0.01 13.46
N ASP A 409 -7.09 -0.36 12.47
CA ASP A 409 -7.21 0.08 11.07
C ASP A 409 -7.29 1.61 10.92
N GLU A 410 -6.59 2.36 11.77
CA GLU A 410 -6.63 3.82 11.80
C GLU A 410 -5.25 4.47 11.70
N HIS A 411 -4.28 3.96 12.46
CA HIS A 411 -2.93 4.54 12.54
C HIS A 411 -1.86 3.44 12.61
N THR A 412 -0.60 3.84 12.44
CA THR A 412 0.56 2.94 12.49
C THR A 412 1.46 3.26 13.68
N ALA A 413 1.80 2.23 14.46
CA ALA A 413 2.79 2.26 15.53
C ALA A 413 4.00 1.39 15.18
N PHE A 414 5.04 1.45 16.01
CA PHE A 414 6.29 0.71 15.81
C PHE A 414 6.72 0.00 17.08
N ALA A 415 7.26 -1.21 16.93
CA ALA A 415 7.89 -1.93 18.02
C ALA A 415 9.23 -2.51 17.58
N VAL A 416 10.14 -2.67 18.54
CA VAL A 416 11.48 -3.23 18.31
C VAL A 416 11.73 -4.44 19.20
N GLY A 417 12.46 -5.40 18.68
CA GLY A 417 12.77 -6.66 19.37
C GLY A 417 14.06 -7.28 18.85
N LYS A 418 14.46 -8.41 19.42
CA LYS A 418 15.63 -9.20 18.98
C LYS A 418 15.18 -10.57 18.50
N VAL A 419 15.88 -11.10 17.49
CA VAL A 419 15.63 -12.45 16.94
C VAL A 419 15.79 -13.50 18.04
N ASP A 420 16.82 -13.38 18.87
CA ASP A 420 17.10 -14.33 19.95
C ASP A 420 15.97 -14.43 20.99
N ASP A 421 15.45 -13.28 21.40
CA ASP A 421 14.33 -13.19 22.34
C ASP A 421 13.06 -13.80 21.73
N LEU A 422 12.79 -13.50 20.46
CA LEU A 422 11.66 -14.06 19.72
C LEU A 422 11.75 -15.58 19.58
N LEU A 423 12.92 -16.11 19.20
CA LEU A 423 13.13 -17.56 19.10
C LEU A 423 12.99 -18.24 20.47
N SER A 424 13.42 -17.59 21.55
CA SER A 424 13.34 -18.15 22.92
C SER A 424 11.92 -18.41 23.42
N VAL A 425 10.91 -17.76 22.83
CA VAL A 425 9.50 -17.91 23.21
C VAL A 425 8.69 -18.80 22.23
N MET A 426 9.32 -19.32 21.18
CA MET A 426 8.66 -20.23 20.24
C MET A 426 8.63 -21.67 20.78
N ALA A 427 7.55 -22.40 20.50
CA ALA A 427 7.44 -23.83 20.77
C ALA A 427 7.75 -24.64 19.50
N PRO A 428 8.58 -25.69 19.59
CA PRO A 428 8.78 -26.64 18.49
C PRO A 428 7.46 -27.23 17.99
N GLN A 429 7.37 -27.51 16.69
CA GLN A 429 6.14 -28.03 16.08
C GLN A 429 6.04 -29.54 15.98
#